data_AF-A0A968D5T2-F1
#
_entry.id   AF-A0A968D5T2-F1
#
_cell.length_a   1.000
_cell.length_b   1.000
_cell.length_c   1.000
_cell.angle_alpha   90.00
_cell.angle_beta   90.00
_cell.angle_gamma   90.00
#
_symmetry.space_group_name_H-M   'P 1'
#
loop_
_entity.id
_entity.type
_entity.pdbx_description
1 polymer ?
#
loop_
_entity_poly.entity_id
_entity_poly.type
_entity_poly.pdbx_seq_one_letter_code
_entity_poly.pdbx_strand_id
1 'polypeptide(L)'
;QEIETLVTFPLESALNGAPGLRRLRSVSAAGISVVWAEFDWGQEIYRARQVVAERIQKVGLPAQVEPPELGPISSIMGEITFVAMTADTSLVTMRELRRLAEVNVRRSLLAVPGISQVVPIGGDVREYQVEVLPTALMGQRVSLDEIASALESAT
;
A
#
# COMPACT_ATOMS: atom_id res chain seq x y z
N GLN A 1 -1.14 -12.72 12.76
CA GLN A 1 -0.21 -13.86 12.89
C GLN A 1 0.21 -14.40 11.52
N GLU A 2 -0.72 -14.71 10.59
CA GLU A 2 -0.35 -15.19 9.25
C GLU A 2 0.56 -14.22 8.47
N ILE A 3 0.22 -12.92 8.46
CA ILE A 3 1.03 -11.89 7.77
C ILE A 3 2.45 -11.80 8.35
N GLU A 4 2.58 -11.91 9.66
CA GLU A 4 3.88 -11.86 10.33
C GLU A 4 4.77 -13.01 9.87
N THR A 5 4.25 -14.24 9.83
CA THR A 5 5.01 -15.43 9.44
C THR A 5 5.24 -15.52 7.93
N LEU A 6 4.25 -15.18 7.12
CA LEU A 6 4.30 -15.39 5.66
C LEU A 6 4.88 -14.21 4.88
N VAL A 7 4.91 -13.01 5.47
CA VAL A 7 5.36 -11.78 4.79
C VAL A 7 6.46 -11.08 5.56
N THR A 8 6.20 -10.72 6.81
CA THR A 8 7.12 -9.89 7.60
C THR A 8 8.43 -10.63 7.87
N PHE A 9 8.37 -11.87 8.35
CA PHE A 9 9.55 -12.66 8.69
C PHE A 9 10.47 -12.96 7.49
N PRO A 10 9.95 -13.35 6.30
CA PRO A 10 10.76 -13.45 5.09
C PRO A 10 11.45 -12.14 4.69
N LEU A 11 10.76 -11.01 4.80
CA LEU A 11 11.33 -9.68 4.50
C LEU A 11 12.45 -9.31 5.47
N GLU A 12 12.23 -9.50 6.77
CA GLU A 12 13.28 -9.27 7.78
C GLU A 12 14.49 -10.16 7.55
N SER A 13 14.26 -11.45 7.29
CA SER A 13 15.32 -12.42 7.04
C SER A 13 16.15 -12.06 5.80
N ALA A 14 15.51 -11.55 4.75
CA ALA A 14 16.20 -11.13 3.54
C ALA A 14 17.01 -9.83 3.73
N LEU A 15 16.53 -8.93 4.57
CA LEU A 15 17.22 -7.67 4.89
C LEU A 15 18.31 -7.86 5.94
N ASN A 16 18.23 -8.88 6.77
CA ASN A 16 19.20 -9.15 7.82
C ASN A 16 20.61 -9.35 7.22
N GLY A 17 21.60 -8.70 7.83
CA GLY A 17 22.98 -8.70 7.33
C GLY A 17 23.22 -7.86 6.07
N ALA A 18 22.27 -7.00 5.67
CA ALA A 18 22.51 -6.01 4.62
C ALA A 18 23.68 -5.06 5.00
N PRO A 19 24.60 -4.74 4.09
CA PRO A 19 25.71 -3.83 4.36
C PRO A 19 25.24 -2.46 4.85
N GLY A 20 25.82 -1.97 5.95
CA GLY A 20 25.50 -0.67 6.55
C GLY A 20 24.15 -0.62 7.28
N LEU A 21 23.45 -1.75 7.39
CA LEU A 21 22.22 -1.86 8.17
C LEU A 21 22.56 -1.87 9.66
N ARG A 22 21.98 -0.93 10.40
CA ARG A 22 22.15 -0.76 11.84
C ARG A 22 21.05 -1.44 12.64
N ARG A 23 19.80 -1.32 12.19
CA ARG A 23 18.64 -1.86 12.89
C ARG A 23 17.50 -2.17 11.92
N LEU A 24 16.79 -3.27 12.18
CA LEU A 24 15.49 -3.55 11.58
C LEU A 24 14.39 -3.42 12.62
N ARG A 25 13.26 -2.88 12.20
CA ARG A 25 12.01 -2.88 12.97
C ARG A 25 10.89 -3.27 12.03
N SER A 26 9.89 -3.99 12.52
CA SER A 26 8.70 -4.28 11.75
C SER A 26 7.44 -4.13 12.59
N VAL A 27 6.34 -3.89 11.89
CA VAL A 27 4.99 -3.93 12.43
C VAL A 27 4.12 -4.65 11.42
N SER A 28 3.36 -5.62 11.91
CA SER A 28 2.40 -6.39 11.13
C SER A 28 1.02 -6.19 11.71
N ALA A 29 0.06 -5.82 10.87
CA ALA A 29 -1.36 -5.70 11.23
C ALA A 29 -2.23 -6.36 10.14
N ALA A 30 -3.54 -6.39 10.34
CA ALA A 30 -4.46 -6.98 9.36
C ALA A 30 -4.30 -6.30 7.99
N GLY A 31 -3.92 -7.09 6.98
CA GLY A 31 -3.71 -6.64 5.60
C GLY A 31 -2.45 -5.79 5.35
N ILE A 32 -1.59 -5.54 6.35
CA ILE A 32 -0.41 -4.67 6.16
C ILE A 32 0.81 -5.17 6.93
N SER A 33 1.97 -5.10 6.28
CA SER A 33 3.28 -5.37 6.87
C SER A 33 4.23 -4.22 6.52
N VAL A 34 4.80 -3.57 7.53
CA VAL A 34 5.76 -2.48 7.35
C VAL A 34 7.09 -2.88 8.00
N VAL A 35 8.18 -2.75 7.25
CA VAL A 35 9.55 -3.00 7.72
C VAL A 35 10.38 -1.75 7.56
N TRP A 36 10.96 -1.26 8.66
CA TRP A 36 11.91 -0.16 8.70
C TRP A 36 13.34 -0.70 8.76
N ALA A 37 14.12 -0.43 7.72
CA ALA A 37 15.55 -0.67 7.67
C ALA A 37 16.30 0.63 8.00
N GLU A 38 16.91 0.69 9.17
CA GLU A 38 17.74 1.82 9.62
C GLU A 38 19.20 1.54 9.29
N PHE A 39 19.82 2.44 8.54
CA PHE A 39 21.24 2.36 8.19
C PHE A 39 22.10 3.22 9.12
N ASP A 40 23.41 3.00 9.07
CA ASP A 40 24.39 3.81 9.81
C ASP A 40 24.36 5.29 9.41
N TRP A 41 24.77 6.15 10.34
CA TRP A 41 24.84 7.58 10.10
C TRP A 41 25.81 7.91 8.96
N GLY A 42 25.43 8.88 8.11
CA GLY A 42 26.23 9.26 6.95
C GLY A 42 26.15 8.28 5.78
N GLN A 43 25.38 7.19 5.90
CA GLN A 43 25.08 6.32 4.77
C GLN A 43 24.35 7.10 3.68
N GLU A 44 24.86 7.02 2.45
CA GLU A 44 24.22 7.61 1.28
C GLU A 44 22.90 6.86 0.99
N ILE A 45 21.81 7.62 0.86
CA ILE A 45 20.43 7.11 0.83
C ILE A 45 20.14 6.28 -0.42
N TYR A 46 20.65 6.67 -1.59
CA TYR A 46 20.42 5.92 -2.82
C TYR A 46 21.12 4.57 -2.79
N ARG A 47 22.31 4.50 -2.20
CA ARG A 47 23.04 3.25 -1.97
C ARG A 47 22.33 2.35 -0.97
N ALA A 48 21.82 2.90 0.14
CA ALA A 48 21.00 2.14 1.09
C ALA A 48 19.76 1.55 0.40
N ARG A 49 19.05 2.35 -0.41
CA ARG A 49 17.88 1.89 -1.18
C ARG A 49 18.22 0.82 -2.19
N GLN A 50 19.35 0.93 -2.89
CA GLN A 50 19.80 -0.09 -3.82
C GLN A 50 19.99 -1.43 -3.10
N VAL A 51 20.68 -1.42 -1.95
CA VAL A 51 20.87 -2.62 -1.12
C VAL A 51 19.52 -3.22 -0.71
N VAL A 52 18.58 -2.42 -0.24
CA VAL A 52 17.25 -2.91 0.15
C VAL A 52 16.49 -3.48 -1.08
N ALA A 53 16.48 -2.76 -2.20
CA ALA A 53 15.80 -3.18 -3.43
C ALA A 53 16.31 -4.54 -3.94
N GLU A 54 17.63 -4.73 -3.96
CA GLU A 54 18.25 -5.99 -4.38
C GLU A 54 17.90 -7.17 -3.46
N ARG A 55 17.64 -6.90 -2.16
CA ARG A 55 17.28 -7.92 -1.17
C ARG A 55 15.81 -8.30 -1.26
N ILE A 56 14.92 -7.31 -1.31
CA ILE A 56 13.47 -7.56 -1.32
C ILE A 56 13.00 -8.22 -2.62
N GLN A 57 13.67 -7.95 -3.75
CA GLN A 57 13.37 -8.59 -5.04
C GLN A 57 13.56 -10.12 -5.04
N LYS A 58 14.35 -10.65 -4.10
CA LYS A 58 14.65 -12.09 -4.02
C LYS A 58 13.75 -12.83 -3.03
N VAL A 59 12.84 -12.12 -2.37
CA VAL A 59 11.95 -12.70 -1.36
C VAL A 59 10.79 -13.41 -2.05
N GLY A 60 10.65 -14.71 -1.78
CA GLY A 60 9.47 -15.46 -2.18
C GLY A 60 8.31 -15.15 -1.24
N LEU A 61 7.29 -14.46 -1.74
CA LEU A 61 6.03 -14.21 -1.02
C LEU A 61 4.91 -15.08 -1.60
N PRO A 62 3.83 -15.35 -0.83
CA PRO A 62 2.64 -16.02 -1.35
C PRO A 62 2.06 -15.25 -2.55
N ALA A 63 1.46 -15.97 -3.50
CA ALA A 63 0.93 -15.38 -4.74
C ALA A 63 -0.17 -14.31 -4.50
N GLN A 64 -0.84 -14.37 -3.35
CA GLN A 64 -1.90 -13.44 -2.96
C GLN A 64 -1.35 -12.13 -2.37
N VAL A 65 -0.03 -12.03 -2.15
CA VAL A 65 0.61 -10.85 -1.55
C VAL A 65 1.29 -10.05 -2.65
N GLU A 66 0.98 -8.76 -2.71
CA GLU A 66 1.65 -7.85 -3.62
C GLU A 66 3.17 -7.81 -3.35
N PRO A 67 4.00 -7.65 -4.39
CA PRO A 67 5.43 -7.50 -4.20
C PRO A 67 5.76 -6.36 -3.23
N PRO A 68 6.78 -6.52 -2.37
CA PRO A 68 7.16 -5.51 -1.41
C PRO A 68 7.73 -4.29 -2.15
N GLU A 69 7.24 -3.11 -1.82
CA GLU A 69 7.70 -1.86 -2.43
C GLU A 69 8.46 -0.99 -1.44
N LEU A 70 9.46 -0.26 -1.95
CA LEU A 70 10.17 0.74 -1.18
C LEU A 70 9.34 2.02 -1.09
N GLY A 71 9.04 2.44 0.14
CA GLY A 71 8.46 3.77 0.39
C GLY A 71 9.29 4.91 -0.21
N PRO A 72 8.70 6.10 -0.41
CA PRO A 72 9.40 7.25 -0.98
C PRO A 72 10.55 7.72 -0.08
N ILE A 73 11.47 8.50 -0.66
CA ILE A 73 12.54 9.13 0.11
C ILE A 73 11.92 10.30 0.89
N SER A 74 11.59 10.04 2.15
CA SER A 74 11.06 11.04 3.07
C SER A 74 11.74 10.92 4.43
N SER A 75 11.74 12.02 5.18
CA SER A 75 12.13 12.00 6.59
C SER A 75 10.96 11.47 7.44
N ILE A 76 11.26 10.84 8.57
CA ILE A 76 10.24 10.52 9.59
C ILE A 76 9.61 11.81 10.14
N MET A 77 10.34 12.93 10.13
CA MET A 77 9.83 14.27 10.42
C MET A 77 9.32 15.00 9.16
N GLY A 78 9.20 14.29 8.03
CA GLY A 78 8.85 14.84 6.73
C GLY A 78 7.35 15.09 6.54
N GLU A 79 6.53 14.75 7.53
CA GLU A 79 5.13 15.17 7.57
C GLU A 79 5.05 16.65 7.93
N ILE A 80 4.93 17.50 6.91
CA ILE A 80 5.04 18.96 7.06
C ILE A 80 3.69 19.66 7.17
N THR A 81 2.64 19.12 6.55
CA THR A 81 1.35 19.81 6.39
C THR A 81 0.19 18.83 6.30
N PHE A 82 -0.87 19.12 7.04
CA PHE A 82 -2.19 18.52 6.85
C PHE A 82 -3.11 19.49 6.12
N VAL A 83 -3.79 19.01 5.09
CA VAL A 83 -4.80 19.77 4.35
C VAL A 83 -6.14 19.07 4.51
N ALA A 84 -7.09 19.73 5.17
CA ALA A 84 -8.46 19.23 5.30
C ALA A 84 -9.30 19.74 4.13
N MET A 85 -10.03 18.83 3.47
CA MET A 85 -11.03 19.17 2.47
C MET A 85 -12.41 18.93 3.08
N THR A 86 -13.26 19.95 3.04
CA THR A 86 -14.63 19.89 3.57
C THR A 86 -15.61 20.35 2.51
N ALA A 87 -16.78 19.72 2.44
CA ALA A 87 -17.87 20.11 1.56
C ALA A 87 -19.21 19.96 2.27
N ASP A 88 -20.22 20.69 1.80
CA ASP A 88 -21.60 20.44 2.18
C ASP A 88 -22.03 19.10 1.58
N THR A 89 -22.31 18.12 2.44
CA THR A 89 -22.64 16.74 2.03
C THR A 89 -24.00 16.64 1.34
N SER A 90 -24.84 17.67 1.42
CA SER A 90 -26.07 17.75 0.62
C SER A 90 -25.81 18.07 -0.86
N LEU A 91 -24.65 18.63 -1.18
CA LEU A 91 -24.26 19.06 -2.53
C LEU A 91 -23.16 18.19 -3.14
N VAL A 92 -22.26 17.63 -2.32
CA VAL A 92 -21.10 16.85 -2.78
C VAL A 92 -20.94 15.61 -1.92
N THR A 93 -20.86 14.46 -2.56
CA THR A 93 -20.65 13.19 -1.85
C THR A 93 -19.19 13.06 -1.37
N MET A 94 -18.97 12.32 -0.28
CA MET A 94 -17.61 12.04 0.23
C MET A 94 -16.74 11.32 -0.80
N ARG A 95 -17.35 10.49 -1.65
CA ARG A 95 -16.71 9.86 -2.82
C ARG A 95 -16.20 10.88 -3.84
N GLU A 96 -17.00 11.89 -4.18
CA GLU A 96 -16.58 12.94 -5.12
C GLU A 96 -15.47 13.81 -4.54
N LEU A 97 -15.56 14.13 -3.25
CA LEU A 97 -14.53 14.87 -2.53
C LEU A 97 -13.20 14.08 -2.49
N ARG A 98 -13.27 12.77 -2.21
CA ARG A 98 -12.13 11.85 -2.26
C ARG A 98 -11.50 11.80 -3.64
N ARG A 99 -12.33 11.70 -4.70
CA ARG A 99 -11.87 11.71 -6.09
C ARG A 99 -11.14 13.01 -6.43
N LEU A 100 -11.68 14.17 -6.00
CA LEU A 100 -11.03 15.47 -6.20
C LEU A 100 -9.68 15.53 -5.48
N ALA A 101 -9.61 15.03 -4.25
CA ALA A 101 -8.38 14.97 -3.47
C ALA A 101 -7.30 14.13 -4.19
N GLU A 102 -7.66 12.94 -4.68
CA GLU A 102 -6.73 12.01 -5.33
C GLU A 102 -6.29 12.43 -6.72
N VAL A 103 -7.23 12.93 -7.53
CA VAL A 103 -6.97 13.20 -8.96
C VAL A 103 -6.42 14.60 -9.17
N ASN A 104 -6.91 15.59 -8.42
CA ASN A 104 -6.55 16.99 -8.63
C ASN A 104 -5.55 17.46 -7.59
N VAL A 105 -5.94 17.47 -6.31
CA VAL A 105 -5.13 18.09 -5.25
C VAL A 105 -3.80 17.37 -5.06
N ARG A 106 -3.84 16.03 -4.96
CA ARG A 106 -2.64 15.20 -4.81
C ARG A 106 -1.65 15.43 -5.95
N ARG A 107 -2.13 15.48 -7.20
CA ARG A 107 -1.25 15.71 -8.37
C ARG A 107 -0.61 17.10 -8.33
N SER A 108 -1.39 18.13 -7.99
CA SER A 108 -0.88 19.49 -7.88
C SER A 108 0.17 19.63 -6.78
N LEU A 109 -0.04 18.99 -5.62
CA LEU A 109 0.92 19.00 -4.52
C LEU A 109 2.18 18.22 -4.87
N LEU A 110 2.07 17.04 -5.48
CA LEU A 110 3.24 16.26 -5.93
C LEU A 110 4.08 16.98 -7.00
N ALA A 111 3.51 17.96 -7.72
CA ALA A 111 4.25 18.77 -8.68
C ALA A 111 5.17 19.82 -8.02
N VAL A 112 5.01 20.10 -6.73
CA VAL A 112 5.84 21.05 -6.00
C VAL A 112 7.21 20.43 -5.71
N PRO A 113 8.33 21.06 -6.11
CA PRO A 113 9.66 20.53 -5.84
C PRO A 113 9.90 20.28 -4.35
N GLY A 114 10.42 19.10 -4.02
CA GLY A 114 10.70 18.67 -2.64
C GLY A 114 9.58 17.88 -1.95
N ILE A 115 8.38 17.83 -2.54
CA ILE A 115 7.31 16.96 -2.03
C ILE A 115 7.53 15.54 -2.55
N SER A 116 7.88 14.62 -1.65
CA SER A 116 8.13 13.21 -2.00
C SER A 116 6.88 12.32 -1.91
N GLN A 117 5.88 12.73 -1.12
CA GLN A 117 4.65 11.97 -0.94
C GLN A 117 3.48 12.86 -0.56
N VAL A 118 2.30 12.50 -1.05
CA VAL A 118 1.02 13.07 -0.63
C VAL A 118 0.03 11.90 -0.47
N VAL A 119 -0.50 11.75 0.74
CA VAL A 119 -1.41 10.65 1.11
C VAL A 119 -2.79 11.23 1.40
N PRO A 120 -3.78 11.00 0.53
CA PRO A 120 -5.17 11.33 0.84
C PRO A 120 -5.70 10.37 1.89
N ILE A 121 -6.34 10.89 2.95
CA ILE A 121 -6.87 10.12 4.09
C ILE A 121 -8.37 10.40 4.21
N GLY A 122 -9.17 9.36 4.49
CA GLY A 122 -10.63 9.44 4.66
C GLY A 122 -11.41 9.55 3.36
N GLY A 123 -12.73 9.77 3.47
CA GLY A 123 -13.67 9.74 2.34
C GLY A 123 -13.92 8.33 1.80
N ASP A 124 -14.78 8.23 0.78
CA ASP A 124 -15.19 6.93 0.22
C ASP A 124 -14.32 6.59 -0.99
N VAL A 125 -13.57 5.50 -0.90
CA VAL A 125 -12.81 4.96 -2.02
C VAL A 125 -13.79 4.30 -2.99
N ARG A 126 -13.60 4.53 -4.29
CA ARG A 126 -14.45 3.91 -5.30
C ARG A 126 -14.10 2.43 -5.41
N GLU A 127 -15.02 1.59 -4.97
CA GLU A 127 -14.99 0.14 -5.17
C GLU A 127 -16.21 -0.31 -5.98
N TYR A 128 -16.04 -1.44 -6.67
CA TYR A 128 -17.14 -2.12 -7.35
C TYR A 128 -17.50 -3.35 -6.52
N GLN A 129 -18.65 -3.27 -5.86
CA GLN A 129 -19.16 -4.39 -5.09
C GLN A 129 -20.09 -5.23 -5.95
N VAL A 130 -19.79 -6.52 -6.07
CA VAL A 130 -20.66 -7.49 -6.72
C VAL A 130 -21.42 -8.25 -5.65
N GLU A 131 -22.69 -7.89 -5.44
CA GLU A 131 -23.57 -8.57 -4.49
C GLU A 131 -24.28 -9.75 -5.18
N VAL A 132 -24.00 -10.95 -4.69
CA VAL A 132 -24.60 -12.19 -5.22
C VAL A 132 -25.72 -12.69 -4.32
N LEU A 133 -26.79 -13.21 -4.92
CA LEU A 133 -27.89 -13.85 -4.21
C LEU A 133 -27.67 -15.37 -4.19
N PRO A 134 -27.44 -16.00 -3.01
CA PRO A 134 -27.12 -17.43 -2.94
C PRO A 134 -28.21 -18.33 -3.56
N THR A 135 -29.47 -17.93 -3.45
CA THR A 135 -30.62 -18.65 -4.03
C THR A 135 -30.60 -18.66 -5.56
N ALA A 136 -30.19 -17.54 -6.18
CA ALA A 136 -30.05 -17.45 -7.63
C ALA A 136 -28.86 -18.29 -8.13
N LEU A 137 -27.76 -18.31 -7.39
CA LEU A 137 -26.58 -19.14 -7.70
C LEU A 137 -26.95 -20.63 -7.73
N MET A 138 -27.65 -21.10 -6.69
CA MET A 138 -28.13 -22.48 -6.63
C MET A 138 -29.08 -22.82 -7.78
N GLY A 139 -30.00 -21.90 -8.12
CA GLY A 139 -30.94 -22.08 -9.22
C GLY A 139 -30.26 -22.20 -10.60
N GLN A 140 -29.14 -21.51 -10.80
CA GLN A 140 -28.35 -21.56 -12.04
C GLN A 140 -27.19 -22.57 -11.98
N ARG A 141 -26.98 -23.26 -10.85
CA ARG A 141 -25.85 -24.16 -10.60
C ARG A 141 -24.49 -23.51 -10.83
N VAL A 142 -24.38 -22.23 -10.50
CA VAL A 142 -23.14 -21.45 -10.58
C VAL A 142 -22.54 -21.33 -9.19
N SER A 143 -21.24 -21.58 -9.08
CA SER A 143 -20.47 -21.41 -7.85
C SER A 143 -19.95 -19.98 -7.69
N LEU A 144 -19.60 -19.62 -6.46
CA LEU A 144 -18.98 -18.32 -6.19
C LEU A 144 -17.62 -18.19 -6.90
N ASP A 145 -16.84 -19.28 -6.94
CA ASP A 145 -15.52 -19.32 -7.58
C ASP A 145 -15.61 -19.11 -9.09
N GLU A 146 -16.66 -19.62 -9.75
CA GLU A 146 -16.92 -19.36 -11.17
C GLU A 146 -17.21 -17.88 -11.44
N ILE A 147 -17.94 -17.20 -10.55
CA ILE A 147 -18.17 -15.76 -10.66
C ILE A 147 -16.88 -14.99 -10.44
N ALA A 148 -16.11 -15.34 -9.41
CA ALA A 148 -14.82 -14.70 -9.14
C ALA A 148 -13.87 -14.84 -10.34
N SER A 149 -13.73 -16.05 -10.88
CA SER A 149 -12.90 -16.34 -12.06
C SER A 149 -13.38 -15.58 -13.30
N ALA A 150 -14.71 -15.51 -13.51
CA ALA A 150 -15.28 -14.77 -14.62
C ALA A 150 -14.99 -13.26 -14.52
N LEU A 151 -15.11 -12.69 -13.32
CA LEU A 151 -14.79 -11.28 -13.06
C LEU A 151 -13.30 -10.98 -13.27
N GLU A 152 -12.40 -11.83 -12.76
CA GLU A 152 -10.96 -11.70 -12.98
C GLU A 152 -10.59 -11.76 -14.46
N SER A 153 -11.24 -12.62 -15.24
CA SER A 153 -10.98 -12.76 -16.67
C SER A 153 -11.56 -11.63 -17.55
N ALA A 154 -12.52 -10.86 -17.02
CA ALA A 154 -13.25 -9.83 -17.76
C ALA A 154 -12.61 -8.43 -17.65
N THR A 155 -11.70 -8.23 -16.69
CA THR A 155 -10.93 -7.00 -16.46
C THR A 155 -9.49 -7.14 -16.89
#